data_AF-A0A7Y3KE67-F1
#
_entry.id   AF-A0A7Y3KE67-F1
#
_cell.length_a   1.000
_cell.length_b   1.000
_cell.length_c   1.000
_cell.angle_alpha   90.00
_cell.angle_beta   90.00
_cell.angle_gamma   90.00
#
_symmetry.space_group_name_H-M   'P 1'
#
loop_
_entity.id
_entity.type
_entity.pdbx_description
1 polymer ?
#
loop_
_entity_poly.entity_id
_entity_poly.type
_entity_poly.pdbx_seq_one_letter_code
_entity_poly.pdbx_strand_id
1 'polypeptide(L)'
;MTKSLMIMGTASHVGKSIIATALCRIAKQDGYRVAPFKSQNMSLNAAVTVTGCEIGRAQAVQAQACGIVANEHMNPVLLKPMKNQSSQVIVQGRMDQTVSARHYFTDLKADLWQAVCESYRYLADRYNLIIIEGAGSPVEMNLKATEIANMKTAEMANASILLVADIDRGGVFASVVGTLTLMTEEERARVKGIIINKFRGDPTLFDEGVTWLEQYTKIPVLGVVPYLHDIEIEEEDSLGLFTTEKYHRDRSLAARSTDVYRELQVAIIDLPHMANFTDFDPLFVEASLRIVFTHDPESIIHADLILLPGSKNTIADQLWLQDHGLDDTIHNAWQQGAIVFGLCGGFQMLGEMIHDPFHTESDVTFVHGLGLLPIETELLKEKTTQFAQGTISIFNKSIAVAGYEIHLGVTKPTEGYLPLTQICREGTQEFITDGAIDPTHTVFGTYLHGIFDSSDFRQHLIASVRAHHHLSPVRAADFSMENHREVHIDQLAHRIRQHVAIQPIYAMLESM
;
A
#
# COMPACT_ATOMS: atom_id res chain seq x y z
N MET A 1 -30.65 3.39 -12.47
CA MET A 1 -29.83 2.20 -12.16
C MET A 1 -28.39 2.61 -12.14
N THR A 2 -27.59 2.01 -11.25
CA THR A 2 -26.17 2.29 -11.13
C THR A 2 -25.41 1.59 -12.23
N LYS A 3 -24.51 2.33 -12.89
CA LYS A 3 -23.66 1.82 -13.95
C LYS A 3 -22.41 1.20 -13.33
N SER A 4 -21.91 0.11 -13.90
CA SER A 4 -20.70 -0.57 -13.41
C SER A 4 -19.70 -0.82 -14.53
N LEU A 5 -18.48 -0.34 -14.32
CA LEU A 5 -17.34 -0.58 -15.20
C LEU A 5 -16.31 -1.40 -14.44
N MET A 6 -15.95 -2.58 -14.95
CA MET A 6 -14.95 -3.44 -14.32
C MET A 6 -13.65 -3.46 -15.10
N ILE A 7 -12.54 -3.29 -14.39
CA ILE A 7 -11.18 -3.26 -14.93
C ILE A 7 -10.54 -4.61 -14.61
N MET A 8 -10.44 -5.48 -15.62
CA MET A 8 -9.76 -6.77 -15.52
C MET A 8 -8.38 -6.69 -16.16
N GLY A 9 -7.49 -7.61 -15.81
CA GLY A 9 -6.13 -7.64 -16.31
C GLY A 9 -5.80 -9.01 -16.88
N THR A 10 -4.92 -9.07 -17.88
CA THR A 10 -4.42 -10.37 -18.37
C THR A 10 -3.47 -11.06 -17.38
N ALA A 11 -2.98 -10.31 -16.38
CA ALA A 11 -2.11 -10.80 -15.30
C ALA A 11 -2.14 -9.85 -14.09
N SER A 12 -1.41 -10.22 -13.02
CA SER A 12 -1.07 -9.31 -11.91
C SER A 12 -0.07 -8.23 -12.35
N HIS A 13 -0.16 -7.04 -11.75
CA HIS A 13 0.67 -5.85 -12.05
C HIS A 13 0.61 -5.30 -13.47
N VAL A 14 -0.44 -5.62 -14.26
CA VAL A 14 -0.63 -4.99 -15.59
C VAL A 14 -1.08 -3.52 -15.51
N GLY A 15 -1.25 -2.98 -14.30
CA GLY A 15 -1.65 -1.59 -14.05
C GLY A 15 -3.16 -1.36 -13.87
N LYS A 16 -3.93 -2.40 -13.49
CA LYS A 16 -5.38 -2.28 -13.21
C LYS A 16 -5.67 -1.16 -12.21
N SER A 17 -4.97 -1.14 -11.08
CA SER A 17 -5.19 -0.19 -9.99
C SER A 17 -4.93 1.26 -10.42
N ILE A 18 -3.92 1.48 -11.27
CA ILE A 18 -3.63 2.79 -11.90
C ILE A 18 -4.76 3.20 -12.86
N ILE A 19 -5.17 2.31 -13.77
CA ILE A 19 -6.26 2.60 -14.71
C ILE A 19 -7.58 2.86 -13.96
N ALA A 20 -7.90 2.07 -12.93
CA ALA A 20 -9.08 2.26 -12.09
C ALA A 20 -9.03 3.61 -11.35
N THR A 21 -7.88 4.00 -10.79
CA THR A 21 -7.67 5.30 -10.15
C THR A 21 -7.89 6.45 -11.13
N ALA A 22 -7.33 6.35 -12.34
CA ALA A 22 -7.51 7.35 -13.39
C ALA A 22 -8.99 7.50 -13.78
N LEU A 23 -9.67 6.38 -14.03
CA LEU A 23 -11.09 6.38 -14.43
C LEU A 23 -12.01 6.89 -13.31
N CYS A 24 -11.68 6.62 -12.04
CA CYS A 24 -12.34 7.23 -10.89
C CYS A 24 -12.25 8.76 -10.94
N ARG A 25 -11.04 9.30 -11.13
CA ARG A 25 -10.83 10.75 -11.20
C ARG A 25 -11.47 11.38 -12.44
N ILE A 26 -11.36 10.76 -13.61
CA ILE A 26 -11.99 11.20 -14.85
C ILE A 26 -13.51 11.29 -14.67
N ALA A 27 -14.13 10.24 -14.13
CA ALA A 27 -15.56 10.21 -13.87
C ALA A 27 -16.02 11.29 -12.88
N LYS A 28 -15.27 11.53 -11.80
CA LYS A 28 -15.52 12.64 -10.87
C LYS A 28 -15.47 13.99 -11.60
N GLN A 29 -14.42 14.24 -12.37
CA GLN A 29 -14.23 15.48 -13.13
C GLN A 29 -15.35 15.70 -14.17
N ASP A 30 -15.88 14.61 -14.74
CA ASP A 30 -16.97 14.64 -15.71
C ASP A 30 -18.37 14.64 -15.05
N GLY A 31 -18.45 14.79 -13.73
CA GLY A 31 -19.70 15.01 -13.00
C GLY A 31 -20.44 13.76 -12.54
N TYR A 32 -19.83 12.56 -12.65
CA TYR A 32 -20.41 11.35 -12.08
C TYR A 32 -20.26 11.33 -10.55
N ARG A 33 -21.28 10.78 -9.88
CA ARG A 33 -21.17 10.34 -8.49
C ARG A 33 -20.57 8.95 -8.51
N VAL A 34 -19.24 8.89 -8.52
CA VAL A 34 -18.47 7.66 -8.70
C VAL A 34 -17.93 7.13 -7.37
N ALA A 35 -17.91 5.80 -7.22
CA ALA A 35 -17.22 5.11 -6.14
C ALA A 35 -16.36 3.96 -6.66
N PRO A 36 -15.22 3.66 -6.02
CA PRO A 36 -14.43 2.48 -6.35
C PRO A 36 -14.97 1.24 -5.62
N PHE A 37 -14.68 0.07 -6.19
CA PHE A 37 -15.03 -1.20 -5.57
C PHE A 37 -14.02 -2.29 -5.95
N LYS A 38 -13.51 -3.03 -4.97
CA LYS A 38 -12.71 -4.24 -5.18
C LYS A 38 -13.22 -5.33 -4.25
N SER A 39 -14.00 -6.26 -4.79
CA SER A 39 -14.71 -7.27 -3.99
C SER A 39 -13.78 -8.08 -3.10
N GLN A 40 -12.60 -8.44 -3.63
CA GLN A 40 -11.56 -9.13 -2.89
C GLN A 40 -10.20 -8.55 -3.26
N ASN A 41 -9.45 -8.15 -2.25
CA ASN A 41 -8.05 -7.76 -2.39
C ASN A 41 -7.14 -8.69 -1.56
N MET A 42 -5.86 -8.80 -1.94
CA MET A 42 -4.83 -9.46 -1.18
C MET A 42 -3.60 -8.55 -1.11
N SER A 43 -3.41 -7.85 0.01
CA SER A 43 -2.29 -6.92 0.18
C SER A 43 -1.90 -6.75 1.64
N LEU A 44 -0.60 -6.54 1.89
CA LEU A 44 -0.07 -6.12 3.19
C LEU A 44 -0.17 -4.60 3.40
N ASN A 45 -0.32 -3.83 2.32
CA ASN A 45 -0.47 -2.38 2.36
C ASN A 45 -1.95 -2.00 2.56
N ALA A 46 -2.25 -1.38 3.70
CA ALA A 46 -3.61 -1.03 4.09
C ALA A 46 -3.74 0.43 4.50
N ALA A 47 -4.98 0.91 4.50
CA ALA A 47 -5.39 2.18 5.09
C ALA A 47 -6.48 1.92 6.13
N VAL A 48 -6.63 2.87 7.05
CA VAL A 48 -7.71 2.89 8.04
C VAL A 48 -8.74 3.92 7.61
N THR A 49 -10.01 3.54 7.64
CA THR A 49 -11.15 4.42 7.35
C THR A 49 -11.53 5.22 8.59
N VAL A 50 -12.30 6.29 8.42
CA VAL A 50 -12.73 7.18 9.53
C VAL A 50 -13.58 6.45 10.58
N THR A 51 -14.06 5.26 10.26
CA THR A 51 -14.81 4.38 11.15
C THR A 51 -13.92 3.37 11.87
N GLY A 52 -12.59 3.47 11.72
CA GLY A 52 -11.62 2.52 12.28
C GLY A 52 -11.61 1.18 11.56
N CYS A 53 -12.07 1.12 10.30
CA CYS A 53 -12.09 -0.10 9.50
C CYS A 53 -10.86 -0.19 8.58
N GLU A 54 -10.40 -1.40 8.31
CA GLU A 54 -9.22 -1.66 7.47
C GLU A 54 -9.60 -1.93 6.00
N ILE A 55 -8.93 -1.26 5.07
CA ILE A 55 -9.11 -1.47 3.61
C ILE A 55 -7.75 -1.52 2.90
N GLY A 56 -7.69 -2.09 1.69
CA GLY A 56 -6.49 -2.01 0.86
C GLY A 56 -6.12 -0.57 0.49
N ARG A 57 -4.81 -0.24 0.50
CA ARG A 57 -4.32 1.11 0.19
C ARG A 57 -4.76 1.61 -1.19
N ALA A 58 -4.76 0.73 -2.19
CA ALA A 58 -5.23 1.05 -3.54
C ALA A 58 -6.69 1.56 -3.55
N GLN A 59 -7.57 0.98 -2.73
CA GLN A 59 -8.97 1.43 -2.64
C GLN A 59 -9.11 2.76 -1.92
N ALA A 60 -8.25 3.06 -0.95
CA ALA A 60 -8.19 4.39 -0.33
C ALA A 60 -7.77 5.46 -1.35
N VAL A 61 -6.74 5.18 -2.17
CA VAL A 61 -6.30 6.06 -3.26
C VAL A 61 -7.41 6.24 -4.31
N GLN A 62 -8.12 5.18 -4.67
CA GLN A 62 -9.25 5.26 -5.59
C GLN A 62 -10.41 6.08 -5.00
N ALA A 63 -10.66 6.00 -3.69
CA ALA A 63 -11.65 6.83 -3.00
C ALA A 63 -11.26 8.31 -3.05
N GLN A 64 -9.96 8.61 -2.82
CA GLN A 64 -9.39 9.93 -3.02
C GLN A 64 -9.56 10.39 -4.47
N ALA A 65 -9.31 9.52 -5.46
CA ALA A 65 -9.55 9.82 -6.87
C ALA A 65 -11.02 10.15 -7.17
N CYS A 66 -11.97 9.51 -6.50
CA CYS A 66 -13.39 9.86 -6.55
C CYS A 66 -13.74 11.15 -5.76
N GLY A 67 -12.85 11.63 -4.88
CA GLY A 67 -13.11 12.77 -3.98
C GLY A 67 -14.11 12.46 -2.87
N ILE A 68 -14.12 11.22 -2.39
CA ILE A 68 -15.00 10.74 -1.33
C ILE A 68 -14.20 10.09 -0.20
N VAL A 69 -14.79 10.05 0.99
CA VAL A 69 -14.16 9.39 2.15
C VAL A 69 -14.16 7.88 1.94
N ALA A 70 -13.00 7.26 2.13
CA ALA A 70 -12.85 5.81 2.02
C ALA A 70 -13.65 5.10 3.12
N ASN A 71 -14.29 3.98 2.78
CA ASN A 71 -15.03 3.14 3.73
C ASN A 71 -14.87 1.65 3.39
N GLU A 72 -15.23 0.81 4.34
CA GLU A 72 -15.10 -0.65 4.31
C GLU A 72 -15.84 -1.33 3.15
N HIS A 73 -16.88 -0.70 2.60
CA HIS A 73 -17.64 -1.28 1.50
C HIS A 73 -16.94 -1.14 0.14
N MET A 74 -15.89 -0.31 0.05
CA MET A 74 -15.06 -0.20 -1.16
C MET A 74 -14.12 -1.40 -1.32
N ASN A 75 -13.76 -2.07 -0.22
CA ASN A 75 -12.98 -3.31 -0.23
C ASN A 75 -13.51 -4.27 0.86
N PRO A 76 -14.61 -4.99 0.59
CA PRO A 76 -15.30 -5.76 1.62
C PRO A 76 -14.56 -7.03 2.06
N VAL A 77 -13.66 -7.56 1.24
CA VAL A 77 -12.80 -8.69 1.60
C VAL A 77 -11.35 -8.30 1.34
N LEU A 78 -10.56 -8.23 2.40
CA LEU A 78 -9.12 -8.04 2.33
C LEU A 78 -8.42 -9.25 2.94
N LEU A 79 -7.52 -9.86 2.16
CA LEU A 79 -6.69 -10.96 2.59
C LEU A 79 -5.28 -10.44 2.88
N LYS A 80 -4.75 -10.73 4.07
CA LYS A 80 -3.35 -10.47 4.39
C LYS A 80 -2.58 -11.78 4.42
N PRO A 81 -1.71 -12.05 3.43
CA PRO A 81 -0.96 -13.29 3.40
C PRO A 81 -0.06 -13.41 4.63
N MET A 82 0.02 -14.61 5.17
CA MET A 82 0.84 -14.96 6.32
C MET A 82 1.70 -16.19 6.00
N LYS A 83 2.54 -16.62 6.96
CA LYS A 83 3.32 -17.86 6.83
C LYS A 83 2.40 -19.09 6.67
N ASN A 84 2.99 -20.23 6.28
CA ASN A 84 2.32 -21.53 6.19
C ASN A 84 1.09 -21.58 5.26
N GLN A 85 1.10 -20.79 4.17
CA GLN A 85 -0.03 -20.73 3.21
C GLN A 85 -1.36 -20.35 3.89
N SER A 86 -1.30 -19.49 4.90
CA SER A 86 -2.47 -18.94 5.58
C SER A 86 -2.68 -17.48 5.21
N SER A 87 -3.87 -16.97 5.51
CA SER A 87 -4.19 -15.55 5.34
C SER A 87 -5.11 -15.10 6.46
N GLN A 88 -4.84 -13.91 6.98
CA GLN A 88 -5.79 -13.19 7.81
C GLN A 88 -6.90 -12.64 6.90
N VAL A 89 -8.15 -12.90 7.26
CA VAL A 89 -9.33 -12.48 6.52
C VAL A 89 -9.96 -11.29 7.24
N ILE A 90 -10.06 -10.17 6.52
CA ILE A 90 -10.70 -8.95 6.97
C ILE A 90 -12.00 -8.83 6.17
N VAL A 91 -13.12 -8.76 6.88
CA VAL A 91 -14.46 -8.68 6.30
C VAL A 91 -15.08 -7.35 6.70
N GLN A 92 -15.48 -6.54 5.72
CA GLN A 92 -16.01 -5.19 5.92
C GLN A 92 -15.15 -4.39 6.93
N GLY A 93 -13.83 -4.49 6.72
CA GLY A 93 -12.80 -3.79 7.47
C GLY A 93 -12.63 -4.19 8.93
N ARG A 94 -13.17 -5.33 9.35
CA ARG A 94 -12.90 -5.93 10.66
C ARG A 94 -12.18 -7.26 10.49
N MET A 95 -11.20 -7.52 11.34
CA MET A 95 -10.53 -8.82 11.41
C MET A 95 -11.57 -9.88 11.81
N ASP A 96 -11.78 -10.87 10.93
CA ASP A 96 -12.72 -11.97 11.16
C ASP A 96 -11.97 -13.18 11.74
N GLN A 97 -11.01 -13.73 10.98
CA GLN A 97 -10.25 -14.91 11.38
C GLN A 97 -8.97 -15.09 10.54
N THR A 98 -8.08 -15.96 11.01
CA THR A 98 -6.93 -16.46 10.22
C THR A 98 -7.26 -17.85 9.71
N VAL A 99 -7.18 -18.06 8.39
CA VAL A 99 -7.54 -19.33 7.77
C VAL A 99 -6.41 -19.84 6.89
N SER A 100 -6.29 -21.17 6.80
CA SER A 100 -5.47 -21.80 5.76
C SER A 100 -6.08 -21.53 4.38
N ALA A 101 -5.24 -21.49 3.33
CA ALA A 101 -5.72 -21.38 1.96
C ALA A 101 -6.79 -22.43 1.62
N ARG A 102 -6.63 -23.67 2.11
CA ARG A 102 -7.61 -24.74 1.87
C ARG A 102 -8.98 -24.42 2.46
N HIS A 103 -9.04 -24.02 3.73
CA HIS A 103 -10.30 -23.70 4.41
C HIS A 103 -10.99 -22.47 3.79
N TYR A 104 -10.19 -21.48 3.36
CA TYR A 104 -10.68 -20.32 2.60
C TYR A 104 -11.46 -20.76 1.35
N PHE A 105 -10.90 -21.68 0.55
CA PHE A 105 -11.51 -22.11 -0.70
C PHE A 105 -12.75 -23.00 -0.53
N THR A 106 -12.91 -23.68 0.61
CA THR A 106 -13.99 -24.66 0.82
C THR A 106 -15.19 -24.12 1.59
N ASP A 107 -14.96 -23.40 2.69
CA ASP A 107 -16.02 -23.21 3.70
C ASP A 107 -16.42 -21.74 3.92
N LEU A 108 -15.53 -20.78 3.61
CA LEU A 108 -15.76 -19.37 3.95
C LEU A 108 -16.34 -18.53 2.79
N LYS A 109 -16.22 -19.02 1.55
CA LYS A 109 -16.54 -18.22 0.36
C LYS A 109 -18.00 -17.79 0.23
N ALA A 110 -18.94 -18.57 0.76
CA ALA A 110 -20.36 -18.22 0.72
C ALA A 110 -20.65 -16.96 1.55
N ASP A 111 -20.11 -16.91 2.78
CA ASP A 111 -20.28 -15.79 3.70
C ASP A 111 -19.55 -14.55 3.18
N LEU A 112 -18.32 -14.71 2.68
CA LEU A 112 -17.58 -13.61 2.03
C LEU A 112 -18.33 -13.06 0.83
N TRP A 113 -18.95 -13.92 0.03
CA TRP A 113 -19.74 -13.50 -1.11
C TRP A 113 -20.98 -12.70 -0.70
N GLN A 114 -21.60 -13.03 0.44
CA GLN A 114 -22.68 -12.22 0.99
C GLN A 114 -22.20 -10.82 1.36
N ALA A 115 -21.06 -10.71 2.06
CA ALA A 115 -20.47 -9.42 2.42
C ALA A 115 -20.10 -8.56 1.19
N VAL A 116 -19.62 -9.21 0.11
CA VAL A 116 -19.36 -8.57 -1.20
C VAL A 116 -20.65 -8.01 -1.79
N CYS A 117 -21.72 -8.81 -1.84
CA CYS A 117 -23.00 -8.39 -2.40
C CYS A 117 -23.63 -7.24 -1.59
N GLU A 118 -23.58 -7.31 -0.26
CA GLU A 118 -24.07 -6.25 0.62
C GLU A 118 -23.32 -4.94 0.39
N SER A 119 -22.00 -5.00 0.30
CA SER A 119 -21.14 -3.83 0.11
C SER A 119 -21.31 -3.19 -1.26
N TYR A 120 -21.46 -4.02 -2.31
CA TYR A 120 -21.79 -3.49 -3.63
C TYR A 120 -23.15 -2.78 -3.63
N ARG A 121 -24.20 -3.36 -3.03
CA ARG A 121 -25.52 -2.71 -2.92
C ARG A 121 -25.43 -1.40 -2.15
N TYR A 122 -24.68 -1.38 -1.04
CA TYR A 122 -24.46 -0.17 -0.25
C TYR A 122 -23.91 0.99 -1.10
N LEU A 123 -22.92 0.72 -1.96
CA LEU A 123 -22.36 1.71 -2.87
C LEU A 123 -23.33 2.01 -4.02
N ALA A 124 -23.97 1.01 -4.60
CA ALA A 124 -24.89 1.17 -5.73
C ALA A 124 -26.09 2.04 -5.38
N ASP A 125 -26.57 2.02 -4.13
CA ASP A 125 -27.65 2.88 -3.66
C ASP A 125 -27.24 4.35 -3.53
N ARG A 126 -25.93 4.66 -3.50
CA ARG A 126 -25.38 5.99 -3.19
C ARG A 126 -24.67 6.65 -4.36
N TYR A 127 -24.22 5.87 -5.33
CA TYR A 127 -23.40 6.31 -6.45
C TYR A 127 -24.04 5.87 -7.76
N ASN A 128 -23.89 6.67 -8.82
CA ASN A 128 -24.47 6.36 -10.13
C ASN A 128 -23.48 5.65 -11.08
N LEU A 129 -22.20 5.60 -10.70
CA LEU A 129 -21.16 4.83 -11.36
C LEU A 129 -20.28 4.14 -10.32
N ILE A 130 -20.02 2.85 -10.51
CA ILE A 130 -19.04 2.09 -9.74
C ILE A 130 -17.92 1.66 -10.67
N ILE A 131 -16.68 2.01 -10.31
CA ILE A 131 -15.48 1.51 -10.96
C ILE A 131 -14.98 0.32 -10.16
N ILE A 132 -15.09 -0.87 -10.76
CA ILE A 132 -14.73 -2.13 -10.13
C ILE A 132 -13.33 -2.51 -10.57
N GLU A 133 -12.43 -2.78 -9.64
CA GLU A 133 -11.11 -3.34 -9.93
C GLU A 133 -11.14 -4.86 -9.75
N GLY A 134 -10.77 -5.62 -10.79
CA GLY A 134 -10.57 -7.06 -10.70
C GLY A 134 -9.25 -7.46 -10.04
N ALA A 135 -9.09 -8.73 -9.69
CA ALA A 135 -7.85 -9.26 -9.11
C ALA A 135 -7.13 -10.20 -10.07
N GLY A 136 -5.80 -10.09 -10.19
CA GLY A 136 -5.02 -10.99 -11.05
C GLY A 136 -5.56 -11.08 -12.48
N SER A 137 -5.61 -12.31 -13.01
CA SER A 137 -6.25 -12.67 -14.28
C SER A 137 -7.66 -13.26 -14.05
N PRO A 138 -8.66 -12.99 -14.90
CA PRO A 138 -9.99 -13.58 -14.77
C PRO A 138 -10.04 -15.06 -15.18
N VAL A 139 -8.97 -15.60 -15.75
CA VAL A 139 -8.90 -16.97 -16.29
C VAL A 139 -7.94 -17.89 -15.53
N GLU A 140 -7.80 -17.68 -14.23
CA GLU A 140 -7.17 -18.65 -13.32
C GLU A 140 -8.05 -19.91 -13.23
N MET A 141 -7.88 -20.83 -14.18
CA MET A 141 -8.81 -21.95 -14.42
C MET A 141 -9.03 -22.84 -13.20
N ASN A 142 -8.02 -22.95 -12.33
CA ASN A 142 -8.09 -23.67 -11.06
C ASN A 142 -8.96 -22.97 -10.00
N LEU A 143 -9.19 -21.66 -10.12
CA LEU A 143 -9.97 -20.85 -9.18
C LEU A 143 -11.34 -20.43 -9.73
N LYS A 144 -11.51 -20.42 -11.05
CA LYS A 144 -12.69 -19.88 -11.77
C LYS A 144 -14.04 -20.30 -11.19
N ALA A 145 -14.21 -21.58 -10.82
CA ALA A 145 -15.47 -22.09 -10.28
C ALA A 145 -15.85 -21.51 -8.91
N THR A 146 -14.89 -20.96 -8.16
CA THR A 146 -15.11 -20.49 -6.79
C THR A 146 -14.72 -19.04 -6.59
N GLU A 147 -14.11 -18.38 -7.58
CA GLU A 147 -13.60 -17.02 -7.44
C GLU A 147 -14.71 -16.00 -7.14
N ILE A 148 -14.39 -14.94 -6.39
CA ILE A 148 -15.31 -13.85 -6.05
C ILE A 148 -14.77 -12.47 -6.45
N ALA A 149 -13.64 -12.42 -7.16
CA ALA A 149 -12.87 -11.22 -7.44
C ALA A 149 -13.06 -10.67 -8.86
N ASN A 150 -13.49 -11.51 -9.80
CA ASN A 150 -13.51 -11.25 -11.23
C ASN A 150 -14.90 -11.47 -11.83
N MET A 151 -15.13 -12.56 -12.57
CA MET A 151 -16.34 -12.77 -13.38
C MET A 151 -17.60 -12.87 -12.52
N LYS A 152 -17.53 -13.54 -11.37
CA LYS A 152 -18.68 -13.60 -10.45
C LYS A 152 -19.11 -12.20 -10.00
N THR A 153 -18.14 -11.30 -9.75
CA THR A 153 -18.41 -9.89 -9.42
C THR A 153 -18.94 -9.12 -10.62
N ALA A 154 -18.38 -9.33 -11.82
CA ALA A 154 -18.87 -8.70 -13.04
C ALA A 154 -20.33 -9.07 -13.35
N GLU A 155 -20.71 -10.33 -13.14
CA GLU A 155 -22.08 -10.82 -13.32
C GLU A 155 -23.03 -10.18 -12.30
N MET A 156 -22.66 -10.20 -11.02
CA MET A 156 -23.44 -9.61 -9.93
C MET A 156 -23.70 -8.11 -10.15
N ALA A 157 -22.68 -7.39 -10.61
CA ALA A 157 -22.75 -5.96 -10.87
C ALA A 157 -23.36 -5.61 -12.24
N ASN A 158 -23.63 -6.62 -13.09
CA ASN A 158 -23.89 -6.46 -14.52
C ASN A 158 -22.90 -5.49 -15.20
N ALA A 159 -21.60 -5.67 -14.93
CA ALA A 159 -20.57 -4.74 -15.36
C ALA A 159 -20.15 -4.94 -16.82
N SER A 160 -19.87 -3.82 -17.49
CA SER A 160 -19.04 -3.83 -18.71
C SER A 160 -17.57 -3.92 -18.33
N ILE A 161 -16.79 -4.72 -19.07
CA ILE A 161 -15.39 -5.01 -18.73
C ILE A 161 -14.44 -4.31 -19.69
N LEU A 162 -13.42 -3.66 -19.13
CA LEU A 162 -12.20 -3.27 -19.83
C LEU A 162 -11.07 -4.23 -19.47
N LEU A 163 -10.43 -4.82 -20.48
CA LEU A 163 -9.31 -5.73 -20.31
C LEU A 163 -7.98 -4.98 -20.49
N VAL A 164 -7.19 -4.90 -19.43
CA VAL A 164 -5.87 -4.27 -19.42
C VAL A 164 -4.78 -5.31 -19.67
N ALA A 165 -3.88 -5.03 -20.61
CA ALA A 165 -2.75 -5.90 -20.93
C ALA A 165 -1.43 -5.12 -20.86
N ASP A 166 -0.41 -5.74 -20.27
CA ASP A 166 0.93 -5.16 -20.12
C ASP A 166 1.78 -5.53 -21.34
N ILE A 167 2.26 -4.51 -22.08
CA ILE A 167 3.14 -4.75 -23.22
C ILE A 167 4.64 -4.78 -22.84
N ASP A 168 5.01 -4.19 -21.71
CA ASP A 168 6.41 -4.09 -21.27
C ASP A 168 7.02 -5.48 -21.01
N ARG A 169 6.20 -6.41 -20.53
CA ARG A 169 6.59 -7.81 -20.30
C ARG A 169 6.71 -8.65 -21.59
N GLY A 170 6.35 -8.09 -22.74
CA GLY A 170 6.26 -8.81 -24.01
C GLY A 170 5.05 -9.77 -24.08
N GLY A 171 4.77 -10.30 -25.26
CA GLY A 171 3.72 -11.31 -25.46
C GLY A 171 2.27 -10.80 -25.38
N VAL A 172 2.05 -9.48 -25.46
CA VAL A 172 0.73 -8.84 -25.26
C VAL A 172 -0.39 -9.46 -26.11
N PHE A 173 -0.12 -9.81 -27.37
CA PHE A 173 -1.08 -10.47 -28.25
C PHE A 173 -1.54 -11.83 -27.70
N ALA A 174 -0.58 -12.66 -27.28
CA ALA A 174 -0.86 -13.97 -26.71
C ALA A 174 -1.62 -13.85 -25.38
N SER A 175 -1.26 -12.88 -24.53
CA SER A 175 -1.94 -12.63 -23.27
C SER A 175 -3.40 -12.22 -23.47
N VAL A 176 -3.67 -11.27 -24.38
CA VAL A 176 -5.04 -10.83 -24.70
C VAL A 176 -5.84 -11.97 -25.33
N VAL A 177 -5.32 -12.59 -26.39
CA VAL A 177 -6.01 -13.66 -27.12
C VAL A 177 -6.24 -14.87 -26.22
N GLY A 178 -5.24 -15.30 -25.47
CA GLY A 178 -5.34 -16.43 -24.54
C GLY A 178 -6.39 -16.17 -23.47
N THR A 179 -6.39 -14.98 -22.86
CA THR A 179 -7.39 -14.58 -21.86
C THR A 179 -8.81 -14.64 -22.45
N LEU A 180 -9.05 -14.03 -23.61
CA LEU A 180 -10.37 -14.02 -24.25
C LEU A 180 -10.82 -15.40 -24.75
N THR A 181 -9.89 -16.29 -25.07
CA THR A 181 -10.18 -17.66 -25.55
C THR A 181 -10.56 -18.59 -24.40
N LEU A 182 -10.05 -18.34 -23.19
CA LEU A 182 -10.36 -19.12 -21.98
C LEU A 182 -11.65 -18.64 -21.27
N MET A 183 -12.25 -17.55 -21.75
CA MET A 183 -13.57 -17.09 -21.31
C MET A 183 -14.69 -17.86 -22.00
N THR A 184 -15.83 -17.99 -21.32
CA THR A 184 -17.08 -18.41 -21.96
C THR A 184 -17.58 -17.33 -22.93
N GLU A 185 -18.52 -17.66 -23.81
CA GLU A 185 -19.11 -16.67 -24.72
C GLU A 185 -19.78 -15.52 -23.96
N GLU A 186 -20.49 -15.83 -22.86
CA GLU A 186 -21.15 -14.84 -22.01
C GLU A 186 -20.16 -13.92 -21.31
N GLU A 187 -19.09 -14.48 -20.74
CA GLU A 187 -18.00 -13.73 -20.12
C GLU A 187 -17.30 -12.82 -21.13
N ARG A 188 -16.95 -13.37 -22.31
CA ARG A 188 -16.31 -12.62 -23.38
C ARG A 188 -17.21 -11.49 -23.90
N ALA A 189 -18.52 -11.70 -23.96
CA ALA A 189 -19.48 -10.68 -24.38
C ALA A 189 -19.52 -9.48 -23.42
N ARG A 190 -19.11 -9.62 -22.16
CA ARG A 190 -18.97 -8.50 -21.21
C ARG A 190 -17.73 -7.65 -21.47
N VAL A 191 -16.71 -8.17 -22.15
CA VAL A 191 -15.50 -7.41 -22.50
C VAL A 191 -15.81 -6.47 -23.66
N LYS A 192 -15.84 -5.16 -23.35
CA LYS A 192 -16.23 -4.11 -24.30
C LYS A 192 -15.05 -3.32 -24.85
N GLY A 193 -13.87 -3.43 -24.24
CA GLY A 193 -12.67 -2.76 -24.72
C GLY A 193 -11.39 -3.32 -24.14
N ILE A 194 -10.29 -3.08 -24.85
CA ILE A 194 -8.93 -3.45 -24.44
C ILE A 194 -8.11 -2.19 -24.22
N ILE A 195 -7.30 -2.15 -23.16
CA ILE A 195 -6.29 -1.12 -22.93
C ILE A 195 -4.92 -1.80 -22.95
N ILE A 196 -4.04 -1.36 -23.84
CA ILE A 196 -2.64 -1.75 -23.84
C ILE A 196 -1.90 -0.77 -22.94
N ASN A 197 -1.22 -1.26 -21.91
CA ASN A 197 -0.59 -0.43 -20.89
C ASN A 197 0.92 -0.63 -20.87
N LYS A 198 1.64 0.37 -20.33
CA LYS A 198 3.10 0.39 -20.17
C LYS A 198 3.89 0.35 -21.47
N PHE A 199 3.39 1.00 -22.52
CA PHE A 199 4.12 1.09 -23.78
C PHE A 199 5.39 1.94 -23.64
N ARG A 200 6.55 1.42 -24.03
CA ARG A 200 7.81 2.18 -24.03
C ARG A 200 8.08 2.75 -25.42
N GLY A 201 8.36 4.05 -25.48
CA GLY A 201 8.57 4.78 -26.74
C GLY A 201 7.30 5.43 -27.28
N ASP A 202 7.25 5.67 -28.58
CA ASP A 202 6.12 6.31 -29.26
C ASP A 202 4.96 5.30 -29.46
N PRO A 203 3.79 5.49 -28.81
CA PRO A 203 2.65 4.56 -28.91
C PRO A 203 2.11 4.38 -30.33
N THR A 204 2.32 5.33 -31.24
CA THR A 204 1.86 5.24 -32.65
C THR A 204 2.57 4.12 -33.42
N LEU A 205 3.72 3.66 -32.92
CA LEU A 205 4.42 2.49 -33.47
C LEU A 205 3.67 1.17 -33.25
N PHE A 206 2.59 1.17 -32.47
CA PHE A 206 1.77 -0.01 -32.20
C PHE A 206 0.46 -0.07 -33.00
N ASP A 207 0.20 0.88 -33.89
CA ASP A 207 -1.07 0.98 -34.65
C ASP A 207 -1.41 -0.30 -35.45
N GLU A 208 -0.41 -0.97 -36.03
CA GLU A 208 -0.60 -2.26 -36.71
C GLU A 208 -1.02 -3.36 -35.71
N GLY A 209 -0.47 -3.33 -34.50
CA GLY A 209 -0.82 -4.25 -33.42
C GLY A 209 -2.24 -4.04 -32.91
N VAL A 210 -2.64 -2.78 -32.75
CA VAL A 210 -4.02 -2.37 -32.44
C VAL A 210 -4.97 -2.96 -33.51
N THR A 211 -4.70 -2.68 -34.78
CA THR A 211 -5.51 -3.14 -35.91
C THR A 211 -5.65 -4.66 -35.92
N TRP A 212 -4.54 -5.38 -35.70
CA TRP A 212 -4.55 -6.83 -35.64
C TRP A 212 -5.42 -7.37 -34.50
N LEU A 213 -5.29 -6.80 -33.29
CA LEU A 213 -6.08 -7.19 -32.12
C LEU A 213 -7.56 -6.98 -32.35
N GLU A 214 -7.97 -5.84 -32.90
CA GLU A 214 -9.37 -5.54 -33.18
C GLU A 214 -9.94 -6.48 -34.26
N GLN A 215 -9.18 -6.73 -35.32
CA GLN A 215 -9.60 -7.65 -36.39
C GLN A 215 -9.74 -9.08 -35.88
N TYR A 216 -8.84 -9.54 -35.02
CA TYR A 216 -8.85 -10.90 -34.49
C TYR A 216 -9.90 -11.10 -33.39
N THR A 217 -9.94 -10.19 -32.41
CA THR A 217 -10.78 -10.33 -31.22
C THR A 217 -12.20 -9.82 -31.41
N LYS A 218 -12.42 -8.92 -32.37
CA LYS A 218 -13.65 -8.14 -32.58
C LYS A 218 -14.01 -7.21 -31.41
N ILE A 219 -13.04 -6.91 -30.55
CA ILE A 219 -13.18 -6.00 -29.40
C ILE A 219 -12.29 -4.78 -29.68
N PRO A 220 -12.80 -3.55 -29.50
CA PRO A 220 -12.01 -2.35 -29.78
C PRO A 220 -10.86 -2.20 -28.78
N VAL A 221 -9.73 -1.72 -29.27
CA VAL A 221 -8.63 -1.26 -28.42
C VAL A 221 -8.87 0.21 -28.14
N LEU A 222 -9.23 0.52 -26.90
CA LEU A 222 -9.64 1.86 -26.48
C LEU A 222 -8.45 2.78 -26.21
N GLY A 223 -7.24 2.24 -26.07
CA GLY A 223 -6.05 3.06 -25.88
C GLY A 223 -4.76 2.26 -25.76
N VAL A 224 -3.66 2.93 -26.09
CA VAL A 224 -2.29 2.47 -25.84
C VAL A 224 -1.64 3.50 -24.90
N VAL A 225 -1.53 3.12 -23.64
CA VAL A 225 -1.03 3.97 -22.56
C VAL A 225 0.49 3.82 -22.46
N PRO A 226 1.26 4.91 -22.55
CA PRO A 226 2.71 4.85 -22.40
C PRO A 226 3.10 4.49 -20.96
N TYR A 227 4.35 4.07 -20.77
CA TYR A 227 4.92 3.93 -19.44
C TYR A 227 5.03 5.33 -18.80
N LEU A 228 4.26 5.56 -17.72
CA LEU A 228 4.18 6.85 -17.04
C LEU A 228 5.26 6.92 -15.96
N HIS A 229 6.41 7.52 -16.29
CA HIS A 229 7.56 7.65 -15.38
C HIS A 229 7.40 8.78 -14.36
N ASP A 230 6.62 9.80 -14.69
CA ASP A 230 6.48 11.08 -13.97
C ASP A 230 5.24 11.13 -13.06
N ILE A 231 4.53 10.02 -12.90
CA ILE A 231 3.29 9.96 -12.13
C ILE A 231 3.50 9.11 -10.88
N GLU A 232 3.39 9.75 -9.72
CA GLU A 232 3.50 9.10 -8.43
C GLU A 232 2.11 8.79 -7.87
N ILE A 233 1.72 7.52 -7.97
CA ILE A 233 0.56 6.97 -7.28
C ILE A 233 1.05 5.90 -6.31
N GLU A 234 0.47 5.86 -5.12
CA GLU A 234 0.88 4.90 -4.10
C GLU A 234 0.65 3.46 -4.58
N GLU A 235 1.66 2.64 -4.36
CA GLU A 235 1.67 1.25 -4.82
C GLU A 235 0.76 0.36 -3.95
N GLU A 236 0.10 -0.59 -4.61
CA GLU A 236 -0.83 -1.50 -3.94
C GLU A 236 -0.13 -2.54 -3.07
N ASP A 237 1.06 -3.00 -3.46
CA ASP A 237 1.81 -4.04 -2.78
C ASP A 237 3.33 -3.84 -2.87
N SER A 238 4.06 -4.61 -2.07
CA SER A 238 5.52 -4.54 -2.00
C SER A 238 6.22 -5.27 -3.15
N LEU A 239 5.53 -6.07 -3.97
CA LEU A 239 6.13 -6.69 -5.15
C LEU A 239 6.54 -5.64 -6.18
N GLY A 240 5.86 -4.48 -6.19
CA GLY A 240 6.24 -3.30 -6.97
C GLY A 240 7.59 -2.68 -6.57
N LEU A 241 8.05 -2.83 -5.32
CA LEU A 241 9.31 -2.22 -4.82
C LEU A 241 10.52 -2.57 -5.68
N PHE A 242 10.53 -3.76 -6.26
CA PHE A 242 11.65 -4.29 -7.04
C PHE A 242 11.62 -3.82 -8.50
N THR A 243 10.49 -3.30 -8.97
CA THR A 243 10.27 -2.94 -10.38
C THR A 243 10.00 -1.46 -10.62
N THR A 244 9.68 -0.69 -9.58
CA THR A 244 9.37 0.74 -9.68
C THR A 244 10.65 1.56 -9.53
N GLU A 245 10.88 2.48 -10.46
CA GLU A 245 12.10 3.32 -10.50
C GLU A 245 12.34 4.11 -9.21
N LYS A 246 11.25 4.50 -8.54
CA LYS A 246 11.23 5.20 -7.25
C LYS A 246 11.94 4.43 -6.12
N TYR A 247 11.86 3.09 -6.11
CA TYR A 247 12.31 2.25 -5.00
C TYR A 247 13.55 1.40 -5.35
N HIS A 248 14.17 1.60 -6.52
CA HIS A 248 15.24 0.74 -7.03
C HIS A 248 16.37 0.50 -6.01
N ARG A 249 16.60 -0.80 -5.76
CA ARG A 249 17.65 -1.35 -4.88
C ARG A 249 19.09 -1.15 -5.35
N ASP A 250 19.33 -0.79 -6.62
CA ASP A 250 20.69 -0.60 -7.16
C ASP A 250 21.38 0.69 -6.63
N ARG A 251 20.73 1.42 -5.74
CA ARG A 251 21.37 2.47 -4.94
C ARG A 251 21.87 1.84 -3.65
N SER A 252 23.18 1.64 -3.51
CA SER A 252 23.81 1.43 -2.20
C SER A 252 24.06 2.78 -1.52
N LEU A 253 24.13 2.75 -0.20
CA LEU A 253 24.66 3.87 0.56
C LEU A 253 26.19 3.81 0.53
N ALA A 254 26.81 4.96 0.27
CA ALA A 254 28.26 5.05 0.20
C ALA A 254 28.82 5.34 1.60
N ALA A 255 30.09 5.06 1.81
CA ALA A 255 30.79 5.50 3.01
C ALA A 255 30.55 7.00 3.25
N ARG A 256 30.27 7.36 4.51
CA ARG A 256 29.91 8.74 4.89
C ARG A 256 31.00 9.71 4.42
N SER A 257 30.64 10.60 3.50
CA SER A 257 31.52 11.69 3.06
C SER A 257 31.67 12.74 4.17
N THR A 258 32.84 13.39 4.22
CA THR A 258 33.09 14.55 5.09
C THR A 258 32.49 15.85 4.56
N ASP A 259 31.89 15.82 3.37
CA ASP A 259 31.16 16.94 2.81
C ASP A 259 29.89 17.22 3.62
N VAL A 260 29.85 18.37 4.29
CA VAL A 260 28.70 18.83 5.09
C VAL A 260 27.47 19.14 4.25
N TYR A 261 27.59 19.22 2.92
CA TYR A 261 26.48 19.46 1.99
C TYR A 261 25.89 18.18 1.39
N ARG A 262 26.42 17.01 1.74
CA ARG A 262 25.91 15.73 1.23
C ARG A 262 24.43 15.49 1.61
N GLU A 263 23.81 14.62 0.83
CA GLU A 263 22.52 14.03 1.15
C GLU A 263 22.60 13.25 2.48
N LEU A 264 21.51 13.31 3.25
CA LEU A 264 21.36 12.47 4.44
C LEU A 264 21.06 11.04 3.98
N GLN A 265 21.86 10.07 4.43
CA GLN A 265 21.75 8.68 4.02
C GLN A 265 20.73 7.96 4.90
N VAL A 266 19.65 7.44 4.29
CA VAL A 266 18.54 6.79 4.98
C VAL A 266 18.42 5.35 4.51
N ALA A 267 18.53 4.40 5.44
CA ALA A 267 18.29 2.99 5.17
C ALA A 267 16.92 2.59 5.72
N ILE A 268 16.00 2.18 4.84
CA ILE A 268 14.76 1.52 5.23
C ILE A 268 15.03 0.02 5.18
N ILE A 269 14.84 -0.67 6.30
CA ILE A 269 15.11 -2.10 6.38
C ILE A 269 14.03 -2.86 5.61
N ASP A 270 14.44 -3.59 4.59
CA ASP A 270 13.55 -4.32 3.68
C ASP A 270 13.14 -5.67 4.30
N LEU A 271 12.18 -5.61 5.22
CA LEU A 271 11.69 -6.77 5.94
C LEU A 271 10.86 -7.71 5.03
N PRO A 272 11.03 -9.05 5.14
CA PRO A 272 10.28 -10.01 4.33
C PRO A 272 8.75 -9.87 4.40
N HIS A 273 8.21 -9.48 5.57
CA HIS A 273 6.76 -9.29 5.78
C HIS A 273 6.41 -7.81 6.00
N MET A 274 7.17 -6.90 5.39
CA MET A 274 6.94 -5.46 5.45
C MET A 274 5.49 -5.11 5.06
N ALA A 275 4.85 -4.31 5.90
CA ALA A 275 3.50 -3.80 5.72
C ALA A 275 3.52 -2.26 5.71
N ASN A 276 2.57 -1.65 5.00
CA ASN A 276 2.41 -0.20 4.92
C ASN A 276 3.67 0.58 4.50
N PHE A 277 4.52 0.00 3.63
CA PHE A 277 5.77 0.63 3.18
C PHE A 277 5.60 2.05 2.59
N THR A 278 4.39 2.39 2.11
CA THR A 278 4.03 3.72 1.62
C THR A 278 4.06 4.80 2.71
N ASP A 279 4.18 4.43 4.00
CA ASP A 279 4.44 5.40 5.09
C ASP A 279 5.70 6.24 4.83
N PHE A 280 6.66 5.70 4.08
CA PHE A 280 7.91 6.38 3.76
C PHE A 280 7.87 7.18 2.46
N ASP A 281 6.78 7.10 1.68
CA ASP A 281 6.62 7.85 0.43
C ASP A 281 6.90 9.36 0.58
N PRO A 282 6.44 10.03 1.66
CA PRO A 282 6.74 11.46 1.87
C PRO A 282 8.23 11.77 2.03
N LEU A 283 9.09 10.80 2.33
CA LEU A 283 10.53 11.00 2.42
C LEU A 283 11.18 11.06 1.01
N PHE A 284 10.62 10.35 0.03
CA PHE A 284 11.20 10.28 -1.32
C PHE A 284 11.11 11.59 -2.11
N VAL A 285 10.23 12.50 -1.71
CA VAL A 285 10.14 13.84 -2.31
C VAL A 285 11.19 14.82 -1.76
N GLU A 286 11.87 14.45 -0.68
CA GLU A 286 12.87 15.31 -0.03
C GLU A 286 14.23 15.16 -0.72
N ALA A 287 14.56 16.10 -1.60
CA ALA A 287 15.82 16.10 -2.38
C ALA A 287 17.11 16.12 -1.54
N SER A 288 17.00 16.33 -0.22
CA SER A 288 18.13 16.29 0.71
C SER A 288 18.43 14.89 1.26
N LEU A 289 17.63 13.89 0.87
CA LEU A 289 17.72 12.52 1.35
C LEU A 289 18.18 11.57 0.23
N ARG A 290 19.09 10.67 0.58
CA ARG A 290 19.42 9.49 -0.21
C ARG A 290 18.83 8.28 0.50
N ILE A 291 17.71 7.79 -0.02
CA ILE A 291 16.93 6.72 0.62
C ILE A 291 17.13 5.41 -0.15
N VAL A 292 17.33 4.32 0.58
CA VAL A 292 17.42 2.97 0.01
C VAL A 292 16.58 2.00 0.84
N PHE A 293 15.83 1.12 0.17
CA PHE A 293 15.31 -0.10 0.80
C PHE A 293 16.41 -1.15 0.73
N THR A 294 16.84 -1.67 1.87
CA THR A 294 18.02 -2.53 1.91
C THR A 294 17.98 -3.61 2.98
N HIS A 295 18.63 -4.73 2.66
CA HIS A 295 19.05 -5.78 3.60
C HIS A 295 20.57 -5.99 3.52
N ASP A 296 21.29 -5.11 2.81
CA ASP A 296 22.74 -5.13 2.67
C ASP A 296 23.39 -4.50 3.92
N PRO A 297 24.22 -5.25 4.67
CA PRO A 297 24.86 -4.74 5.87
C PRO A 297 25.73 -3.50 5.64
N GLU A 298 26.40 -3.41 4.48
CA GLU A 298 27.27 -2.26 4.17
C GLU A 298 26.47 -0.96 4.08
N SER A 299 25.32 -1.02 3.38
CA SER A 299 24.40 0.11 3.30
C SER A 299 23.86 0.52 4.68
N ILE A 300 23.53 -0.44 5.55
CA ILE A 300 23.00 -0.17 6.90
C ILE A 300 24.06 0.53 7.78
N ILE A 301 25.32 0.07 7.75
CA ILE A 301 26.42 0.66 8.52
C ILE A 301 26.66 2.13 8.15
N HIS A 302 26.44 2.47 6.88
CA HIS A 302 26.66 3.83 6.37
C HIS A 302 25.47 4.78 6.56
N ALA A 303 24.32 4.28 7.00
CA ALA A 303 23.13 5.08 7.21
C ALA A 303 23.32 6.13 8.31
N ASP A 304 22.77 7.32 8.11
CA ASP A 304 22.63 8.36 9.14
C ASP A 304 21.32 8.16 9.93
N LEU A 305 20.30 7.64 9.25
CA LEU A 305 18.98 7.29 9.78
C LEU A 305 18.59 5.89 9.29
N ILE A 306 18.24 5.02 10.22
CA ILE A 306 17.72 3.67 9.97
C ILE A 306 16.24 3.67 10.29
N LEU A 307 15.42 3.23 9.35
CA LEU A 307 13.97 3.13 9.47
C LEU A 307 13.57 1.65 9.50
N LEU A 308 12.95 1.23 10.60
CA LEU A 308 12.35 -0.10 10.73
C LEU A 308 10.85 0.01 10.39
N PRO A 309 10.39 -0.59 9.29
CA PRO A 309 9.00 -0.45 8.84
C PRO A 309 8.03 -1.28 9.68
N GLY A 310 6.73 -1.08 9.45
CA GLY A 310 5.72 -1.99 9.98
C GLY A 310 5.86 -3.40 9.42
N SER A 311 5.50 -4.41 10.21
CA SER A 311 5.49 -5.82 9.80
C SER A 311 4.14 -6.47 10.06
N LYS A 312 3.72 -7.38 9.18
CA LYS A 312 2.57 -8.27 9.45
C LYS A 312 2.97 -9.56 10.16
N ASN A 313 4.26 -9.85 10.28
CA ASN A 313 4.76 -10.98 11.06
C ASN A 313 6.03 -10.54 11.80
N THR A 314 5.83 -9.80 12.89
CA THR A 314 6.90 -9.13 13.63
C THR A 314 7.90 -10.16 14.16
N ILE A 315 7.43 -11.30 14.68
CA ILE A 315 8.32 -12.35 15.19
C ILE A 315 9.15 -12.97 14.06
N ALA A 316 8.54 -13.27 12.92
CA ALA A 316 9.25 -13.83 11.78
C ALA A 316 10.34 -12.90 11.26
N ASP A 317 10.04 -11.61 11.18
CA ASP A 317 10.97 -10.60 10.69
C ASP A 317 12.09 -10.33 11.71
N GLN A 318 11.79 -10.36 13.03
CA GLN A 318 12.80 -10.27 14.08
C GLN A 318 13.78 -11.44 14.03
N LEU A 319 13.28 -12.67 13.90
CA LEU A 319 14.13 -13.86 13.71
C LEU A 319 14.94 -13.78 12.42
N TRP A 320 14.35 -13.25 11.34
CA TRP A 320 15.05 -13.07 10.08
C TRP A 320 16.21 -12.05 10.20
N LEU A 321 16.04 -10.96 10.96
CA LEU A 321 17.12 -10.02 11.25
C LEU A 321 18.28 -10.71 11.98
N GLN A 322 17.96 -11.53 13.00
CA GLN A 322 18.94 -12.30 13.76
C GLN A 322 19.67 -13.34 12.89
N ASP A 323 18.92 -14.12 12.10
CA ASP A 323 19.46 -15.15 11.22
C ASP A 323 20.42 -14.59 10.15
N HIS A 324 20.25 -13.32 9.77
CA HIS A 324 21.10 -12.64 8.78
C HIS A 324 22.14 -11.69 9.42
N GLY A 325 22.22 -11.60 10.75
CA GLY A 325 23.13 -10.71 11.48
C GLY A 325 22.85 -9.21 11.27
N LEU A 326 21.62 -8.88 10.85
CA LEU A 326 21.21 -7.49 10.61
C LEU A 326 20.88 -6.76 11.91
N ASP A 327 20.49 -7.48 12.96
CA ASP A 327 20.37 -6.95 14.32
C ASP A 327 21.69 -6.36 14.84
N ASP A 328 22.77 -7.15 14.78
CA ASP A 328 24.13 -6.71 15.13
C ASP A 328 24.57 -5.55 14.24
N THR A 329 24.22 -5.59 12.95
CA THR A 329 24.54 -4.51 12.00
C THR A 329 23.85 -3.20 12.39
N ILE A 330 22.57 -3.24 12.73
CA ILE A 330 21.79 -2.08 13.20
C ILE A 330 22.38 -1.54 14.50
N HIS A 331 22.72 -2.42 15.46
CA HIS A 331 23.39 -2.02 16.69
C HIS A 331 24.72 -1.32 16.43
N ASN A 332 25.56 -1.88 15.57
CA ASN A 332 26.84 -1.31 15.20
C ASN A 332 26.69 0.07 14.54
N ALA A 333 25.72 0.22 13.63
CA ALA A 333 25.43 1.49 12.99
C ALA A 333 24.94 2.55 14.00
N TRP A 334 24.06 2.16 14.92
CA TRP A 334 23.58 3.02 16.01
C TRP A 334 24.72 3.45 16.95
N GLN A 335 25.60 2.53 17.34
CA GLN A 335 26.81 2.85 18.13
C GLN A 335 27.77 3.79 17.39
N GLN A 336 27.76 3.75 16.05
CA GLN A 336 28.49 4.69 15.17
C GLN A 336 27.71 6.00 14.91
N GLY A 337 26.65 6.26 15.67
CA GLY A 337 25.91 7.52 15.69
C GLY A 337 24.70 7.56 14.76
N ALA A 338 24.32 6.47 14.09
CA ALA A 338 23.06 6.43 13.34
C ALA A 338 21.86 6.61 14.29
N ILE A 339 20.82 7.26 13.80
CA ILE A 339 19.53 7.36 14.49
C ILE A 339 18.64 6.22 14.00
N VAL A 340 17.87 5.59 14.88
CA VAL A 340 16.96 4.47 14.55
C VAL A 340 15.52 4.85 14.87
N PHE A 341 14.63 4.71 13.89
CA PHE A 341 13.21 4.97 14.05
C PHE A 341 12.36 3.78 13.59
N GLY A 342 11.60 3.18 14.52
CA GLY A 342 10.67 2.10 14.25
C GLY A 342 9.21 2.54 14.13
N LEU A 343 8.50 2.00 13.13
CA LEU A 343 7.05 2.15 12.99
C LEU A 343 6.35 0.81 13.22
N CYS A 344 5.31 0.79 14.06
CA CYS A 344 4.46 -0.37 14.30
C CYS A 344 5.26 -1.65 14.60
N GLY A 345 5.27 -2.67 13.73
CA GLY A 345 6.13 -3.85 13.91
C GLY A 345 7.61 -3.51 14.13
N GLY A 346 8.14 -2.52 13.43
CA GLY A 346 9.49 -2.01 13.67
C GLY A 346 9.67 -1.36 15.04
N PHE A 347 8.62 -0.68 15.57
CA PHE A 347 8.63 -0.18 16.95
C PHE A 347 8.64 -1.34 17.97
N GLN A 348 7.88 -2.40 17.72
CA GLN A 348 7.88 -3.61 18.55
C GLN A 348 9.26 -4.28 18.58
N MET A 349 9.94 -4.36 17.42
CA MET A 349 11.29 -4.92 17.30
C MET A 349 12.36 -4.12 18.04
N LEU A 350 12.16 -2.81 18.25
CA LEU A 350 13.10 -1.99 19.04
C LEU A 350 13.09 -2.34 20.53
N GLY A 351 12.04 -3.00 21.02
CA GLY A 351 11.89 -3.39 22.41
C GLY A 351 12.80 -4.52 22.86
N GLU A 352 12.70 -4.86 24.14
CA GLU A 352 13.44 -5.94 24.80
C GLU A 352 12.90 -7.32 24.36
N MET A 353 11.57 -7.47 24.31
CA MET A 353 10.92 -8.73 23.95
C MET A 353 9.59 -8.51 23.22
N ILE A 354 9.25 -9.48 22.38
CA ILE A 354 7.94 -9.63 21.75
C ILE A 354 7.37 -11.00 22.12
N HIS A 355 6.22 -11.02 22.76
CA HIS A 355 5.51 -12.23 23.19
C HIS A 355 4.33 -12.52 22.26
N ASP A 356 4.13 -13.77 21.88
CA ASP A 356 2.94 -14.26 21.17
C ASP A 356 2.30 -15.44 21.93
N PRO A 357 1.68 -15.16 23.09
CA PRO A 357 1.08 -16.21 23.93
C PRO A 357 -0.10 -16.92 23.24
N PHE A 358 -0.63 -16.35 22.16
CA PHE A 358 -1.78 -16.87 21.43
C PHE A 358 -1.40 -17.48 20.08
N HIS A 359 -0.11 -17.50 19.71
CA HIS A 359 0.36 -17.98 18.42
C HIS A 359 -0.36 -17.32 17.23
N THR A 360 -0.57 -16.01 17.35
CA THR A 360 -1.30 -15.17 16.39
C THR A 360 -0.50 -15.00 15.11
N GLU A 361 0.83 -14.90 15.20
CA GLU A 361 1.73 -14.69 14.05
C GLU A 361 2.68 -15.86 13.81
N SER A 362 3.02 -16.62 14.86
CA SER A 362 3.96 -17.73 14.75
C SER A 362 3.77 -18.81 15.84
N ASP A 363 4.38 -19.98 15.63
CA ASP A 363 4.46 -21.04 16.64
C ASP A 363 5.46 -20.71 17.77
N VAL A 364 6.18 -19.59 17.67
CA VAL A 364 7.16 -19.13 18.66
C VAL A 364 6.44 -18.25 19.70
N THR A 365 6.56 -18.60 20.98
CA THR A 365 5.85 -17.91 22.07
C THR A 365 6.47 -16.57 22.45
N PHE A 366 7.78 -16.38 22.22
CA PHE A 366 8.44 -15.10 22.40
C PHE A 366 9.76 -15.02 21.63
N VAL A 367 10.22 -13.81 21.34
CA VAL A 367 11.53 -13.51 20.77
C VAL A 367 12.13 -12.27 21.43
N HIS A 368 13.45 -12.23 21.54
CA HIS A 368 14.16 -11.00 21.93
C HIS A 368 14.13 -10.00 20.78
N GLY A 369 13.77 -8.76 21.07
CA GLY A 369 13.92 -7.65 20.14
C GLY A 369 15.36 -7.17 20.07
N LEU A 370 15.57 -5.99 19.50
CA LEU A 370 16.86 -5.30 19.46
C LEU A 370 17.25 -4.74 20.84
N GLY A 371 16.32 -4.61 21.79
CA GLY A 371 16.61 -4.09 23.13
C GLY A 371 17.15 -2.65 23.13
N LEU A 372 16.78 -1.86 22.12
CA LEU A 372 17.19 -0.45 21.99
C LEU A 372 16.22 0.49 22.73
N LEU A 373 15.00 0.03 23.03
CA LEU A 373 14.00 0.77 23.80
C LEU A 373 13.52 -0.07 24.99
N PRO A 374 13.27 0.56 26.16
CA PRO A 374 12.78 -0.08 27.37
C PRO A 374 11.27 -0.34 27.28
N ILE A 375 10.91 -1.29 26.43
CA ILE A 375 9.54 -1.69 26.14
C ILE A 375 9.46 -3.19 25.87
N GLU A 376 8.34 -3.79 26.22
CA GLU A 376 7.99 -5.16 25.84
C GLU A 376 6.65 -5.15 25.11
N THR A 377 6.49 -6.01 24.10
CA THR A 377 5.25 -6.12 23.34
C THR A 377 4.61 -7.48 23.56
N GLU A 378 3.31 -7.50 23.83
CA GLU A 378 2.50 -8.72 23.90
C GLU A 378 1.50 -8.70 22.74
N LEU A 379 1.63 -9.63 21.80
CA LEU A 379 0.71 -9.82 20.68
C LEU A 379 -0.63 -10.35 21.19
N LEU A 380 -1.71 -9.69 20.78
CA LEU A 380 -3.08 -9.99 21.17
C LEU A 380 -3.87 -10.59 20.00
N LYS A 381 -5.01 -11.21 20.31
CA LYS A 381 -5.95 -11.72 19.30
C LYS A 381 -6.71 -10.61 18.57
N GLU A 382 -7.00 -9.52 19.29
CA GLU A 382 -7.73 -8.39 18.76
C GLU A 382 -6.76 -7.35 18.19
N LYS A 383 -7.16 -6.78 17.05
CA LYS A 383 -6.39 -5.78 16.33
C LYS A 383 -6.87 -4.39 16.70
N THR A 384 -5.94 -3.46 16.89
CA THR A 384 -6.24 -2.04 17.03
C THR A 384 -6.29 -1.40 15.65
N THR A 385 -7.40 -0.75 15.30
CA THR A 385 -7.60 0.00 14.05
C THR A 385 -8.37 1.28 14.32
N GLN A 386 -7.69 2.42 14.36
CA GLN A 386 -8.33 3.71 14.62
C GLN A 386 -7.46 4.90 14.19
N PHE A 387 -8.10 6.03 13.91
CA PHE A 387 -7.38 7.29 13.77
C PHE A 387 -6.93 7.82 15.12
N ALA A 388 -5.78 8.48 15.11
CA ALA A 388 -5.22 9.14 16.26
C ALA A 388 -4.55 10.46 15.87
N GLN A 389 -4.68 11.45 16.75
CA GLN A 389 -4.03 12.75 16.59
C GLN A 389 -3.46 13.21 17.92
N GLY A 390 -2.41 14.01 17.89
CA GLY A 390 -1.78 14.45 19.12
C GLY A 390 -0.47 15.19 18.88
N THR A 391 0.47 14.97 19.79
CA THR A 391 1.79 15.59 19.74
C THR A 391 2.90 14.56 19.88
N ILE A 392 3.96 14.73 19.10
CA ILE A 392 5.23 14.02 19.23
C ILE A 392 6.28 14.97 19.78
N SER A 393 7.06 14.50 20.75
CA SER A 393 8.13 15.30 21.38
C SER A 393 9.49 14.72 21.05
N ILE A 394 10.18 15.31 20.06
CA ILE A 394 11.52 14.91 19.62
C ILE A 394 12.45 16.12 19.53
N PHE A 395 13.72 15.91 19.87
CA PHE A 395 14.76 16.96 19.85
C PHE A 395 14.31 18.27 20.52
N ASN A 396 13.67 18.15 21.69
CA ASN A 396 13.16 19.26 22.51
C ASN A 396 12.10 20.13 21.82
N LYS A 397 11.41 19.60 20.80
CA LYS A 397 10.28 20.26 20.14
C LYS A 397 9.05 19.36 20.18
N SER A 398 7.92 19.93 20.55
CA SER A 398 6.61 19.28 20.46
C SER A 398 5.96 19.67 19.13
N ILE A 399 5.49 18.69 18.37
CA ILE A 399 4.96 18.85 17.02
C ILE A 399 3.61 18.15 16.93
N ALA A 400 2.63 18.82 16.32
CA ALA A 400 1.33 18.21 16.06
C ALA A 400 1.47 17.12 14.99
N VAL A 401 0.88 15.96 15.27
CA VAL A 401 0.85 14.80 14.38
C VAL A 401 -0.54 14.20 14.33
N ALA A 402 -0.86 13.61 13.19
CA ALA A 402 -2.07 12.85 12.97
C ALA A 402 -1.75 11.64 12.09
N GLY A 403 -2.54 10.59 12.24
CA GLY A 403 -2.30 9.33 11.58
C GLY A 403 -3.27 8.27 12.07
N TYR A 404 -2.90 7.00 11.94
CA TYR A 404 -3.72 5.89 12.38
C TYR A 404 -2.90 4.79 13.03
N GLU A 405 -3.52 4.06 13.96
CA GLU A 405 -2.98 2.85 14.55
C GLU A 405 -3.56 1.65 13.79
N ILE A 406 -2.70 0.70 13.36
CA ILE A 406 -3.10 -0.56 12.72
C ILE A 406 -2.16 -1.70 13.14
N HIS A 407 -2.29 -2.15 14.39
CA HIS A 407 -1.35 -3.11 14.96
C HIS A 407 -2.04 -4.22 15.74
N LEU A 408 -1.33 -5.35 15.84
CA LEU A 408 -1.63 -6.41 16.79
C LEU A 408 -0.70 -6.26 17.98
N GLY A 409 -1.27 -6.41 19.16
CA GLY A 409 -0.51 -6.37 20.41
C GLY A 409 -0.53 -5.03 21.13
N VAL A 410 -0.11 -5.09 22.39
CA VAL A 410 0.02 -3.95 23.29
C VAL A 410 1.46 -3.89 23.77
N THR A 411 2.07 -2.73 23.62
CA THR A 411 3.42 -2.46 24.14
C THR A 411 3.31 -1.85 25.53
N LYS A 412 4.06 -2.41 26.46
CA LYS A 412 4.13 -1.99 27.86
C LYS A 412 5.52 -1.42 28.16
N PRO A 413 5.61 -0.36 28.97
CA PRO A 413 6.88 0.22 29.36
C PRO A 413 7.63 -0.70 30.34
N THR A 414 8.96 -0.76 30.22
CA THR A 414 9.87 -1.34 31.23
C THR A 414 10.65 -0.23 31.96
N GLU A 415 11.67 -0.60 32.74
CA GLU A 415 12.49 0.36 33.49
C GLU A 415 13.26 1.30 32.54
N GLY A 416 13.09 2.62 32.72
CA GLY A 416 13.74 3.64 31.89
C GLY A 416 12.89 4.18 30.73
N TYR A 417 11.62 3.75 30.62
CA TYR A 417 10.68 4.24 29.60
C TYR A 417 10.48 5.76 29.61
N LEU A 418 10.55 6.34 28.41
CA LEU A 418 10.14 7.71 28.12
C LEU A 418 9.12 7.71 26.98
N PRO A 419 7.94 8.34 27.15
CA PRO A 419 6.92 8.39 26.11
C PRO A 419 7.35 9.32 24.97
N LEU A 420 7.12 8.88 23.73
CA LEU A 420 7.41 9.66 22.53
C LEU A 420 6.27 10.61 22.15
N THR A 421 5.03 10.11 22.25
CA THR A 421 3.83 10.82 21.82
C THR A 421 2.75 10.85 22.89
N GLN A 422 1.92 11.89 22.82
CA GLN A 422 0.63 11.94 23.49
C GLN A 422 -0.44 12.05 22.43
N ILE A 423 -1.29 11.04 22.31
CA ILE A 423 -2.30 10.91 21.26
C ILE A 423 -3.70 10.80 21.87
N CYS A 424 -4.69 11.30 21.13
CA CYS A 424 -6.10 11.11 21.38
C CYS A 424 -6.68 10.32 20.19
N ARG A 425 -7.37 9.23 20.51
CA ARG A 425 -7.98 8.32 19.54
C ARG A 425 -9.33 8.87 19.11
N GLU A 426 -9.69 8.70 17.84
CA GLU A 426 -10.97 9.17 17.32
C GLU A 426 -12.14 8.57 18.11
N GLY A 427 -13.08 9.43 18.52
CA GLY A 427 -14.22 9.04 19.36
C GLY A 427 -13.93 9.00 20.87
N THR A 428 -12.69 9.28 21.31
CA THR A 428 -12.35 9.43 22.74
C THR A 428 -12.05 10.89 23.09
N GLN A 429 -12.01 11.19 24.39
CA GLN A 429 -11.55 12.49 24.93
C GLN A 429 -10.28 12.36 25.77
N GLU A 430 -9.74 11.15 25.85
CA GLU A 430 -8.60 10.83 26.70
C GLU A 430 -7.32 10.88 25.87
N PHE A 431 -6.31 11.57 26.40
CA PHE A 431 -4.96 11.52 25.87
C PHE A 431 -4.22 10.36 26.52
N ILE A 432 -3.67 9.48 25.68
CA ILE A 432 -2.82 8.37 26.10
C ILE A 432 -1.40 8.61 25.60
N THR A 433 -0.43 8.00 26.28
CA THR A 433 0.95 7.94 25.78
C THR A 433 1.10 6.82 24.77
N ASP A 434 1.73 7.11 23.63
CA ASP A 434 2.13 6.11 22.63
C ASP A 434 3.61 6.27 22.26
N GLY A 435 4.23 5.17 21.83
CA GLY A 435 5.62 5.14 21.41
C GLY A 435 6.61 5.23 22.57
N ALA A 436 7.89 5.14 22.21
CA ALA A 436 9.00 5.32 23.15
C ALA A 436 10.16 6.05 22.48
N ILE A 437 10.95 6.74 23.28
CA ILE A 437 12.17 7.44 22.87
C ILE A 437 13.27 7.18 23.90
N ASP A 438 14.52 7.08 23.46
CA ASP A 438 15.65 7.02 24.37
C ASP A 438 16.06 8.43 24.86
N PRO A 439 16.76 8.55 26.00
CA PRO A 439 17.16 9.86 26.53
C PRO A 439 18.06 10.69 25.61
N THR A 440 18.75 10.07 24.64
CA THR A 440 19.64 10.76 23.69
C THR A 440 18.97 11.13 22.37
N HIS A 441 17.70 10.75 22.18
CA HIS A 441 16.93 10.94 20.95
C HIS A 441 17.59 10.33 19.72
N THR A 442 18.33 9.24 19.90
CA THR A 442 18.94 8.43 18.83
C THR A 442 18.14 7.18 18.51
N VAL A 443 17.18 6.79 19.35
CA VAL A 443 16.24 5.69 19.10
C VAL A 443 14.84 6.13 19.50
N PHE A 444 13.87 5.94 18.60
CA PHE A 444 12.47 6.15 18.93
C PHE A 444 11.55 5.28 18.06
N GLY A 445 10.30 5.11 18.48
CA GLY A 445 9.29 4.44 17.67
C GLY A 445 7.85 4.70 18.13
N THR A 446 6.89 4.47 17.24
CA THR A 446 5.45 4.74 17.47
C THR A 446 4.58 3.77 16.67
N TYR A 447 3.33 3.60 17.08
CA TYR A 447 2.29 2.92 16.30
C TYR A 447 1.59 3.84 15.27
N LEU A 448 1.87 5.14 15.30
CA LEU A 448 1.20 6.12 14.45
C LEU A 448 1.71 6.05 12.99
N HIS A 449 0.98 5.32 12.15
CA HIS A 449 1.18 5.31 10.70
C HIS A 449 0.78 6.65 10.06
N GLY A 450 1.35 6.98 8.91
CA GLY A 450 1.14 8.27 8.24
C GLY A 450 1.86 9.45 8.91
N ILE A 451 2.66 9.25 9.95
CA ILE A 451 3.34 10.33 10.67
C ILE A 451 4.22 11.21 9.77
N PHE A 452 4.81 10.62 8.72
CA PHE A 452 5.62 11.34 7.74
C PHE A 452 4.81 12.18 6.75
N ASP A 453 3.48 12.04 6.67
CA ASP A 453 2.64 12.93 5.87
C ASP A 453 2.66 14.36 6.45
N SER A 454 2.86 14.50 7.78
CA SER A 454 3.06 15.79 8.45
C SER A 454 4.38 16.44 8.01
N SER A 455 4.27 17.53 7.26
CA SER A 455 5.42 18.34 6.82
C SER A 455 6.24 18.85 8.00
N ASP A 456 5.58 19.36 9.05
CA ASP A 456 6.23 19.88 10.25
C ASP A 456 7.08 18.82 10.96
N PHE A 457 6.53 17.60 11.09
CA PHE A 457 7.26 16.49 11.69
C PHE A 457 8.43 16.06 10.81
N ARG A 458 8.17 15.79 9.53
CA ARG A 458 9.17 15.32 8.57
C ARG A 458 10.34 16.30 8.46
N GLN A 459 10.07 17.59 8.30
CA GLN A 459 11.09 18.63 8.20
C GLN A 459 11.90 18.76 9.49
N HIS A 460 11.25 18.70 10.66
CA HIS A 460 11.94 18.78 11.94
C HIS A 460 12.83 17.56 12.19
N LEU A 461 12.34 16.36 11.88
CA LEU A 461 13.14 15.14 11.95
C LEU A 461 14.38 15.25 11.06
N ILE A 462 14.21 15.59 9.78
CA ILE A 462 15.33 15.72 8.83
C ILE A 462 16.32 16.77 9.32
N ALA A 463 15.86 17.95 9.75
CA ALA A 463 16.73 19.00 10.26
C ALA A 463 17.50 18.55 11.51
N SER A 464 16.85 17.83 12.41
CA SER A 464 17.46 17.34 13.66
C SER A 464 18.50 16.26 13.40
N VAL A 465 18.20 15.29 12.53
CA VAL A 465 19.15 14.23 12.14
C VAL A 465 20.34 14.84 11.41
N ARG A 466 20.12 15.82 10.51
CA ARG A 466 21.22 16.54 9.85
C ARG A 466 22.12 17.26 10.85
N ALA A 467 21.54 17.95 11.84
CA ALA A 467 22.30 18.63 12.88
C ALA A 467 23.11 17.65 13.74
N HIS A 468 22.53 16.49 14.09
CA HIS A 468 23.21 15.41 14.82
C HIS A 468 24.46 14.91 14.07
N HIS A 469 24.39 14.81 12.75
CA HIS A 469 25.52 14.42 11.88
C HIS A 469 26.37 15.59 11.37
N HIS A 470 26.22 16.79 11.95
CA HIS A 470 26.95 18.00 11.57
C HIS A 470 26.84 18.39 10.08
N LEU A 471 25.71 18.05 9.45
CA LEU A 471 25.40 18.43 8.08
C LEU A 471 24.77 19.83 8.04
N SER A 472 24.98 20.53 6.93
CA SER A 472 24.41 21.85 6.70
C SER A 472 22.88 21.79 6.71
N PRO A 473 22.18 22.80 7.26
CA PRO A 473 20.73 22.85 7.21
C PRO A 473 20.25 22.94 5.76
N VAL A 474 19.13 22.28 5.46
CA VAL A 474 18.43 22.44 4.19
C VAL A 474 17.22 23.32 4.36
N ARG A 475 16.88 24.07 3.31
CA ARG A 475 15.65 24.86 3.30
C ARG A 475 14.48 23.89 3.20
N ALA A 476 13.58 23.96 4.19
CA ALA A 476 12.32 23.22 4.15
C ALA A 476 11.52 23.67 2.92
N ALA A 477 11.12 22.72 2.08
CA ALA A 477 10.17 22.96 1.01
C ALA A 477 8.77 23.07 1.60
N ASP A 478 7.99 24.06 1.16
CA ASP A 478 6.56 24.13 1.49
C ASP A 478 5.83 23.04 0.69
N PHE A 479 5.77 21.84 1.27
CA PHE A 479 5.27 20.63 0.61
C PHE A 479 4.20 19.96 1.48
N SER A 480 3.01 19.79 0.89
CA SER A 480 1.93 18.98 1.44
C SER A 480 1.79 17.69 0.63
N MET A 481 1.90 16.54 1.31
CA MET A 481 1.72 15.23 0.69
C MET A 481 0.30 15.04 0.14
N GLU A 482 -0.70 15.63 0.79
CA GLU A 482 -2.08 15.60 0.33
C GLU A 482 -2.22 16.31 -1.02
N ASN A 483 -1.67 17.53 -1.14
CA ASN A 483 -1.69 18.29 -2.39
C ASN A 483 -0.89 17.58 -3.49
N HIS A 484 0.25 16.98 -3.13
CA HIS A 484 1.07 16.19 -4.04
C HIS A 484 0.28 15.01 -4.63
N ARG A 485 -0.36 14.20 -3.77
CA ARG A 485 -1.23 13.09 -4.18
C ARG A 485 -2.34 13.58 -5.12
N GLU A 486 -3.04 14.67 -4.78
CA GLU A 486 -4.11 15.22 -5.62
C GLU A 486 -3.61 15.65 -7.01
N VAL A 487 -2.48 16.36 -7.08
CA VAL A 487 -1.87 16.80 -8.35
C VAL A 487 -1.51 15.59 -9.22
N HIS A 488 -0.89 14.56 -8.66
CA HIS A 488 -0.52 13.36 -9.42
C HIS A 488 -1.74 12.54 -9.87
N ILE A 489 -2.81 12.48 -9.08
CA ILE A 489 -4.08 11.86 -9.48
C ILE A 489 -4.72 12.64 -10.65
N ASP A 490 -4.71 13.97 -10.62
CA ASP A 490 -5.22 14.80 -11.72
C ASP A 490 -4.36 14.68 -12.98
N GLN A 491 -3.03 14.64 -12.84
CA GLN A 491 -2.10 14.37 -13.94
C GLN A 491 -2.35 12.99 -14.56
N LEU A 492 -2.53 11.95 -13.74
CA LEU A 492 -2.86 10.61 -14.19
C LEU A 492 -4.16 10.62 -15.02
N ALA A 493 -5.22 11.22 -14.49
CA ALA A 493 -6.48 11.35 -15.20
C ALA A 493 -6.29 12.07 -16.55
N HIS A 494 -5.52 13.15 -16.58
CA HIS A 494 -5.22 13.88 -17.80
C HIS A 494 -4.46 13.03 -18.83
N ARG A 495 -3.41 12.32 -18.41
CA ARG A 495 -2.63 11.42 -19.29
C ARG A 495 -3.47 10.29 -19.83
N ILE A 496 -4.30 9.67 -19.00
CA ILE A 496 -5.22 8.63 -19.47
C ILE A 496 -6.25 9.17 -20.45
N ARG A 497 -6.79 10.39 -20.27
CA ARG A 497 -7.66 11.02 -21.28
C ARG A 497 -6.97 11.27 -22.63
N GLN A 498 -5.65 11.49 -22.64
CA GLN A 498 -4.89 11.68 -23.88
C GLN A 498 -4.71 10.37 -24.66
N HIS A 499 -4.62 9.25 -23.97
CA HIS A 499 -4.26 7.95 -24.55
C HIS A 499 -5.40 6.93 -24.62
N VAL A 500 -6.52 7.18 -23.93
CA VAL A 500 -7.68 6.29 -23.88
C VAL A 500 -8.93 7.03 -24.32
N ALA A 501 -9.67 6.43 -25.25
CA ALA A 501 -10.93 6.95 -25.75
C ALA A 501 -12.04 6.83 -24.69
N ILE A 502 -12.24 7.89 -23.91
CA ILE A 502 -13.22 7.93 -22.81
C ILE A 502 -14.67 7.91 -23.28
N GLN A 503 -14.98 8.58 -24.40
CA GLN A 503 -16.36 8.66 -24.91
C GLN A 503 -16.95 7.28 -25.25
N PRO A 504 -16.24 6.38 -25.95
CA PRO A 504 -16.67 4.98 -26.09
C PRO A 504 -16.95 4.27 -24.76
N ILE A 505 -16.13 4.50 -23.72
CA ILE A 505 -16.34 3.89 -22.40
C ILE A 505 -17.69 4.34 -21.83
N TYR A 506 -18.00 5.64 -21.88
CA TYR A 506 -19.29 6.14 -21.40
C TYR A 506 -20.48 5.64 -22.22
N ALA A 507 -20.35 5.54 -23.55
CA ALA A 507 -21.39 4.98 -24.40
C ALA A 507 -21.72 3.52 -24.04
N MET A 508 -20.70 2.72 -23.70
CA MET A 508 -20.89 1.33 -23.24
C MET A 508 -21.70 1.27 -21.93
N LEU A 509 -21.52 2.26 -21.04
CA LEU A 509 -22.25 2.36 -19.78
C LEU A 509 -23.73 2.77 -19.95
N GLU A 510 -24.10 3.35 -21.10
CA GLU A 510 -25.48 3.74 -21.42
C GLU A 510 -26.25 2.66 -22.17
N SER A 511 -25.53 1.72 -22.79
CA SER A 511 -26.11 0.59 -23.51
C SER A 511 -26.54 -0.58 -22.63
N MET A 512 -26.40 -0.43 -21.30
CA MET A 512 -26.83 -1.38 -20.26
C MET A 512 -28.15 -0.95 -19.64
#